data_AF-A0A3G9JG06-F1
#
_entry.id   AF-A0A3G9JG06-F1
#
_cell.length_a   1.000
_cell.length_b   1.000
_cell.length_c   1.000
_cell.angle_alpha   90.00
_cell.angle_beta   90.00
_cell.angle_gamma   90.00
#
_symmetry.space_group_name_H-M   'P 1'
#
loop_
_entity.id
_entity.type
_entity.pdbx_description
1 polymer ?
#
loop_
_entity_poly.entity_id
_entity_poly.type
_entity_poly.pdbx_seq_one_letter_code
_entity_poly.pdbx_strand_id
1 'polypeptide(L)'
;MKKDKEQGRSTVDVDVVDVVDVDVEISIIDTLDEDELQVDEQNEETMKRVEKLIHDYKGNIKSRLSLEQKKKNTWPDLLADKIASFGGSWHFIIIFFCILAFWVIWNCIPGLPRFDAPPFILLNLVLSFLAGFQAPIILMSQNRQAARDKHESMIDFAINYQAEQENVEMQQQLNRIETMLQELLQKKADPS
;
A
#
# COMPACT_ATOMS: atom_id res chain seq x y z
N MET A 1 16.35 -61.43 -32.16
CA MET A 1 15.77 -60.26 -32.88
C MET A 1 16.44 -59.03 -32.28
N LYS A 2 17.42 -58.41 -32.95
CA LYS A 2 17.29 -57.12 -33.70
C LYS A 2 16.46 -56.10 -32.89
N LYS A 3 16.96 -54.96 -32.41
CA LYS A 3 17.78 -53.86 -32.99
C LYS A 3 18.47 -53.08 -31.84
N ASP A 4 19.72 -52.62 -31.95
CA ASP A 4 20.16 -51.33 -32.55
C ASP A 4 19.32 -50.14 -32.05
N LYS A 5 19.80 -49.00 -31.53
CA LYS A 5 20.96 -48.12 -31.82
C LYS A 5 20.83 -46.94 -30.82
N GLU A 6 21.85 -46.45 -30.12
CA GLU A 6 22.64 -45.21 -30.36
C GLU A 6 23.04 -44.74 -28.94
N GLN A 7 24.30 -44.83 -28.52
CA GLN A 7 25.35 -43.81 -28.62
C GLN A 7 24.94 -42.45 -28.01
N GLY A 8 25.49 -42.10 -26.84
CA GLY A 8 25.26 -40.78 -26.24
C GLY A 8 25.89 -40.62 -24.86
N ARG A 9 27.12 -40.11 -24.85
CA ARG A 9 28.01 -39.84 -23.73
C ARG A 9 27.58 -38.60 -22.92
N SER A 10 27.92 -38.60 -21.62
CA SER A 10 27.98 -37.44 -20.70
C SER A 10 26.59 -36.89 -20.30
N THR A 11 26.26 -36.72 -19.03
CA THR A 11 26.95 -35.82 -18.11
C THR A 11 26.82 -36.27 -16.67
N VAL A 12 27.90 -36.03 -15.92
CA VAL A 12 27.97 -36.06 -14.47
C VAL A 12 26.93 -35.08 -13.93
N ASP A 13 25.88 -35.58 -13.29
CA ASP A 13 24.98 -34.76 -12.48
C ASP A 13 25.68 -34.47 -11.15
N VAL A 14 25.76 -33.17 -10.87
CA VAL A 14 26.40 -32.57 -9.71
C VAL A 14 25.42 -32.63 -8.55
N ASP A 15 25.57 -33.63 -7.69
CA ASP A 15 25.04 -33.61 -6.33
C ASP A 15 26.22 -33.78 -5.37
N VAL A 16 26.77 -32.65 -4.91
CA VAL A 16 27.61 -32.60 -3.71
C VAL A 16 26.89 -31.71 -2.72
N VAL A 17 25.91 -32.32 -2.07
CA VAL A 17 25.52 -31.95 -0.72
C VAL A 17 26.46 -32.70 0.22
N ASP A 18 26.92 -31.96 1.24
CA ASP A 18 27.44 -32.40 2.52
C ASP A 18 28.96 -32.56 2.75
N VAL A 19 29.39 -31.68 3.68
CA VAL A 19 30.33 -31.84 4.81
C VAL A 19 31.73 -31.23 4.68
N VAL A 20 32.12 -30.56 5.79
CA VAL A 20 33.46 -30.15 6.26
C VAL A 20 33.83 -28.73 5.79
N ASP A 21 34.03 -27.70 6.62
CA ASP A 21 34.69 -27.65 7.93
C ASP A 21 34.28 -26.41 8.74
N VAL A 22 34.15 -26.57 10.06
CA VAL A 22 33.77 -25.53 11.05
C VAL A 22 34.99 -24.76 11.59
N ASP A 23 36.17 -24.95 10.98
CA ASP A 23 37.46 -24.56 11.58
C ASP A 23 38.10 -23.26 11.03
N VAL A 24 37.38 -22.40 10.29
CA VAL A 24 37.95 -21.13 9.76
C VAL A 24 37.33 -19.87 10.37
N GLU A 25 36.27 -19.99 11.17
CA GLU A 25 35.53 -18.84 11.73
C GLU A 25 36.19 -18.24 13.00
N ILE A 26 37.31 -18.81 13.48
CA ILE A 26 37.94 -18.40 14.75
C ILE A 26 39.27 -17.62 14.54
N SER A 27 39.76 -17.44 13.31
CA SER A 27 41.06 -16.78 13.08
C SER A 27 41.01 -15.35 12.53
N ILE A 28 39.85 -14.80 12.15
CA ILE A 28 39.75 -13.39 11.68
C ILE A 28 39.38 -12.44 12.84
N ILE A 29 38.85 -12.98 13.95
CA ILE A 29 38.50 -12.23 15.16
C ILE A 29 39.74 -11.68 15.89
N ASP A 30 40.94 -12.19 15.58
CA ASP A 30 42.17 -11.87 16.34
C ASP A 30 43.09 -10.81 15.69
N THR A 31 42.65 -10.11 14.61
CA THR A 31 43.58 -9.23 13.85
C THR A 31 43.11 -7.82 13.50
N LEU A 32 41.96 -7.31 13.95
CA LEU A 32 41.59 -5.91 13.67
C LEU A 32 41.01 -5.21 14.92
N ASP A 33 41.75 -5.33 16.03
CA ASP A 33 41.47 -4.72 17.33
C ASP A 33 42.09 -3.30 17.46
N GLU A 34 42.44 -2.62 16.36
CA GLU A 34 43.06 -1.26 16.41
C GLU A 34 42.44 -0.17 15.50
N ASP A 35 41.39 -0.43 14.73
CA ASP A 35 40.72 0.61 13.89
C ASP A 35 39.31 1.02 14.40
N GLU A 36 38.92 0.61 15.61
CA GLU A 36 37.55 0.79 16.12
C GLU A 36 37.34 2.02 17.03
N LEU A 37 38.17 3.07 16.94
CA LEU A 37 38.03 4.26 17.80
C LEU A 37 37.64 5.58 17.09
N GLN A 38 37.23 5.55 15.82
CA GLN A 38 36.71 6.74 15.12
C GLN A 38 35.31 6.58 14.51
N VAL A 39 34.71 5.40 14.56
CA VAL A 39 33.43 5.11 13.87
C VAL A 39 32.19 5.51 14.69
N ASP A 40 32.32 5.79 15.99
CA ASP A 40 31.13 5.92 16.87
C ASP A 40 30.55 7.35 16.94
N GLU A 41 31.38 8.39 16.98
CA GLU A 41 30.91 9.76 17.27
C GLU A 41 30.21 10.43 16.06
N GLN A 42 30.70 10.20 14.84
CA GLN A 42 30.04 10.67 13.62
C GLN A 42 28.73 9.92 13.33
N ASN A 43 28.66 8.64 13.67
CA ASN A 43 27.50 7.80 13.40
C ASN A 43 26.37 8.10 14.40
N GLU A 44 26.72 8.45 15.64
CA GLU A 44 25.76 8.89 16.67
C GLU A 44 25.15 10.28 16.36
N GLU A 45 25.96 11.23 15.87
CA GLU A 45 25.43 12.53 15.38
C GLU A 45 24.52 12.37 14.17
N THR A 46 24.90 11.50 13.23
CA THR A 46 24.12 11.24 12.04
C THR A 46 22.80 10.56 12.40
N MET A 47 22.82 9.61 13.33
CA MET A 47 21.61 8.98 13.86
C MET A 47 20.70 9.98 14.60
N LYS A 48 21.26 10.89 15.39
CA LYS A 48 20.50 11.98 16.05
C LYS A 48 19.84 12.92 15.02
N ARG A 49 20.52 13.22 13.91
CA ARG A 49 19.93 14.02 12.81
C ARG A 49 18.83 13.25 12.07
N VAL A 50 19.04 11.98 11.77
CA VAL A 50 18.05 11.11 11.12
C VAL A 50 16.80 10.96 11.98
N GLU A 51 16.95 10.74 13.28
CA GLU A 51 15.82 10.62 14.21
C GLU A 51 15.02 11.94 14.29
N LYS A 52 15.72 13.08 14.29
CA LYS A 52 15.09 14.41 14.27
C LYS A 52 14.35 14.68 12.96
N LEU A 53 14.92 14.26 11.82
CA LEU A 53 14.28 14.36 10.51
C LEU A 53 13.04 13.46 10.42
N ILE A 54 13.12 12.21 10.88
CA ILE A 54 11.96 11.31 10.94
C ILE A 54 10.87 11.89 11.83
N HIS A 55 11.23 12.46 12.99
CA HIS A 55 10.27 13.09 13.90
C HIS A 55 9.57 14.29 13.24
N ASP A 56 10.31 15.18 12.57
CA ASP A 56 9.73 16.33 11.86
C ASP A 56 8.88 15.92 10.65
N TYR A 57 9.30 14.90 9.91
CA TYR A 57 8.53 14.36 8.79
C TYR A 57 7.22 13.73 9.29
N LYS A 58 7.29 12.93 10.36
CA LYS A 58 6.12 12.29 10.98
C LYS A 58 5.18 13.33 11.59
N GLY A 59 5.72 14.41 12.17
CA GLY A 59 4.96 15.55 12.69
C GLY A 59 4.24 16.34 11.60
N ASN A 60 4.91 16.62 10.48
CA ASN A 60 4.34 17.34 9.34
C ASN A 60 3.30 16.53 8.56
N ILE A 61 3.48 15.22 8.42
CA ILE A 61 2.49 14.34 7.80
C ILE A 61 1.23 14.26 8.68
N LYS A 62 1.42 14.04 9.99
CA LYS A 62 0.30 13.91 10.94
C LYS A 62 -0.48 15.22 11.09
N SER A 63 0.19 16.37 11.05
CA SER A 63 -0.47 17.68 11.10
C SER A 63 -1.27 17.95 9.83
N ARG A 64 -0.76 17.60 8.64
CA ARG A 64 -1.51 17.74 7.37
C ARG A 64 -2.70 16.80 7.24
N LEU A 65 -2.56 15.54 7.67
CA LEU A 65 -3.70 14.60 7.81
C LEU A 65 -4.76 15.14 8.78
N SER A 66 -4.34 15.74 9.91
CA SER A 66 -5.27 16.26 10.92
C SER A 66 -5.97 17.56 10.52
N LEU A 67 -5.35 18.37 9.64
CA LEU A 67 -5.90 19.63 9.14
C LEU A 67 -6.96 19.42 8.05
N GLU A 68 -6.85 18.36 7.24
CA GLU A 68 -7.93 17.93 6.34
C GLU A 68 -9.11 17.30 7.10
N GLN A 69 -8.84 16.53 8.16
CA GLN A 69 -9.88 15.94 9.02
C GLN A 69 -10.77 17.00 9.71
N LYS A 70 -10.28 18.24 9.85
CA LYS A 70 -10.98 19.34 10.54
C LYS A 70 -12.01 20.10 9.68
N LYS A 71 -12.19 19.76 8.41
CA LYS A 71 -13.25 20.38 7.59
C LYS A 71 -14.60 19.69 7.81
N LYS A 72 -15.34 20.27 8.77
CA LYS A 72 -16.80 20.33 8.90
C LYS A 72 -17.53 18.99 8.95
N ASN A 73 -17.87 18.61 10.17
CA ASN A 73 -19.01 17.74 10.49
C ASN A 73 -20.31 18.46 10.09
N THR A 74 -20.61 18.56 8.80
CA THR A 74 -21.95 18.95 8.38
C THR A 74 -22.84 17.72 8.55
N TRP A 75 -24.04 17.89 9.12
CA TRP A 75 -25.02 16.80 9.27
C TRP A 75 -25.17 15.88 8.03
N PRO A 76 -25.15 16.40 6.77
CA PRO A 76 -25.18 15.57 5.57
C PRO A 76 -23.96 14.65 5.37
N ASP A 77 -22.77 15.08 5.80
CA ASP A 77 -21.53 14.35 5.57
C ASP A 77 -21.49 13.06 6.40
N LEU A 78 -21.88 13.16 7.68
CA LEU A 78 -22.01 12.00 8.57
C LEU A 78 -23.09 11.03 8.10
N LEU A 79 -24.21 11.56 7.61
CA LEU A 79 -25.31 10.74 7.07
C LEU A 79 -24.85 10.00 5.82
N ALA A 80 -24.14 10.68 4.91
CA ALA A 80 -23.61 10.09 3.70
C ALA A 80 -22.52 9.05 3.98
N ASP A 81 -21.70 9.20 5.01
CA ASP A 81 -20.73 8.16 5.43
C ASP A 81 -21.43 6.91 5.99
N LYS A 82 -22.51 7.11 6.77
CA LYS A 82 -23.30 6.01 7.31
C LYS A 82 -24.09 5.28 6.22
N ILE A 83 -24.63 6.01 5.25
CA ILE A 83 -25.33 5.43 4.09
C ILE A 83 -24.35 4.71 3.16
N ALA A 84 -23.16 5.27 2.90
CA ALA A 84 -22.16 4.63 2.03
C ALA A 84 -21.63 3.33 2.63
N SER A 85 -21.33 3.31 3.93
CA SER A 85 -20.90 2.09 4.63
C SER A 85 -22.00 1.03 4.73
N PHE A 86 -23.26 1.45 4.87
CA PHE A 86 -24.39 0.52 4.93
C PHE A 86 -24.79 -0.03 3.56
N GLY A 87 -24.83 0.83 2.53
CA GLY A 87 -25.24 0.46 1.17
C GLY A 87 -24.24 -0.44 0.42
N GLY A 88 -22.96 -0.44 0.83
CA GLY A 88 -21.94 -1.33 0.25
C GLY A 88 -21.89 -2.74 0.83
N SER A 89 -22.70 -3.06 1.84
CA SER A 89 -22.68 -4.37 2.51
C SER A 89 -23.62 -5.37 1.85
N TRP A 90 -23.14 -6.60 1.68
CA TRP A 90 -23.96 -7.75 1.25
C TRP A 90 -25.19 -7.99 2.14
N HIS A 91 -25.10 -7.65 3.42
CA HIS A 91 -26.20 -7.83 4.38
C HIS A 91 -27.39 -6.88 4.10
N PHE A 92 -27.12 -5.67 3.59
CA PHE A 92 -28.18 -4.71 3.26
C PHE A 92 -29.08 -5.23 2.15
N ILE A 93 -28.47 -5.79 1.11
CA ILE A 93 -29.18 -6.38 -0.04
C ILE A 93 -30.13 -7.48 0.43
N ILE A 94 -29.64 -8.39 1.29
CA ILE A 94 -30.43 -9.50 1.82
C ILE A 94 -31.64 -8.99 2.61
N ILE A 95 -31.43 -8.05 3.55
CA ILE A 95 -32.51 -7.47 4.36
C ILE A 95 -33.55 -6.77 3.47
N PHE A 96 -33.10 -6.00 2.47
CA PHE A 96 -33.99 -5.33 1.53
C PHE A 96 -34.88 -6.31 0.76
N PHE A 97 -34.30 -7.39 0.22
CA PHE A 97 -35.06 -8.46 -0.43
C PHE A 97 -36.03 -9.16 0.52
N CYS A 98 -35.63 -9.44 1.76
CA CYS A 98 -36.51 -10.03 2.78
C CYS A 98 -37.74 -9.15 3.06
N ILE A 99 -37.55 -7.83 3.17
CA ILE A 99 -38.65 -6.87 3.38
C ILE A 99 -39.60 -6.86 2.18
N LEU A 100 -39.07 -6.83 0.95
CA LEU A 100 -39.89 -6.88 -0.26
C LEU A 100 -40.68 -8.20 -0.34
N ALA A 101 -40.02 -9.33 -0.08
CA ALA A 101 -40.68 -10.63 -0.06
C ALA A 101 -41.77 -10.69 1.00
N PHE A 102 -41.49 -10.18 2.22
CA PHE A 102 -42.47 -10.09 3.30
C PHE A 102 -43.68 -9.24 2.88
N TRP A 103 -43.47 -8.09 2.25
CA TRP A 103 -44.55 -7.21 1.78
C TRP A 103 -45.45 -7.91 0.75
N VAL A 104 -44.86 -8.61 -0.22
CA VAL A 104 -45.60 -9.37 -1.23
C VAL A 104 -46.38 -10.52 -0.58
N ILE A 105 -45.75 -11.29 0.31
CA ILE A 105 -46.40 -12.40 1.03
C ILE A 105 -47.58 -11.89 1.84
N TRP A 106 -47.40 -10.82 2.63
CA TRP A 106 -48.46 -10.22 3.44
C TRP A 106 -49.68 -9.82 2.60
N ASN A 107 -49.47 -9.20 1.43
CA ASN A 107 -50.55 -8.75 0.56
C ASN A 107 -51.17 -9.87 -0.29
N CYS A 108 -50.49 -11.01 -0.48
CA CYS A 108 -51.01 -12.18 -1.17
C CYS A 108 -51.84 -13.12 -0.29
N ILE A 109 -51.65 -13.11 1.04
CA ILE A 109 -52.37 -14.02 1.94
C ILE A 109 -53.88 -13.67 1.93
N PRO A 110 -54.78 -14.63 1.59
CA PRO A 110 -56.21 -14.41 1.64
C PRO A 110 -56.69 -14.32 3.10
N GLY A 111 -57.52 -13.32 3.42
CA GLY A 111 -58.09 -13.12 4.75
C GLY A 111 -57.43 -12.02 5.59
N LEU A 112 -56.27 -11.49 5.17
CA LEU A 112 -55.71 -10.25 5.73
C LEU A 112 -56.17 -9.02 4.94
N PRO A 113 -56.20 -7.83 5.58
CA PRO A 113 -56.45 -6.58 4.87
C PRO A 113 -55.35 -6.37 3.81
N ARG A 114 -55.75 -6.39 2.54
CA ARG A 114 -54.87 -6.17 1.39
C ARG A 114 -54.65 -4.67 1.22
N PHE A 115 -53.52 -4.17 1.68
CA PHE A 115 -53.15 -2.76 1.56
C PHE A 115 -52.69 -2.40 0.14
N ASP A 116 -52.05 -3.35 -0.56
CA ASP A 116 -51.55 -3.20 -1.92
C ASP A 116 -51.90 -4.46 -2.75
N ALA A 117 -53.09 -4.47 -3.34
CA ALA A 117 -53.56 -5.60 -4.16
C ALA A 117 -52.77 -5.69 -5.48
N PRO A 118 -52.57 -6.90 -6.04
CA PRO A 118 -51.94 -7.06 -7.35
C PRO A 118 -52.68 -6.19 -8.38
N PRO A 119 -51.99 -5.32 -9.13
CA PRO A 119 -50.57 -5.38 -9.53
C PRO A 119 -49.52 -4.63 -8.67
N PHE A 120 -49.78 -4.36 -7.38
CA PHE A 120 -48.84 -3.71 -6.43
C PHE A 120 -48.42 -2.28 -6.80
N ILE A 121 -49.40 -1.37 -6.89
CA ILE A 121 -49.17 0.01 -7.34
C ILE A 121 -48.30 0.81 -6.36
N LEU A 122 -48.45 0.58 -5.05
CA LEU A 122 -47.70 1.32 -4.04
C LEU A 122 -46.24 0.87 -3.99
N LEU A 123 -46.00 -0.44 -4.04
CA LEU A 123 -44.65 -0.98 -4.09
C LEU A 123 -43.91 -0.50 -5.34
N ASN A 124 -44.59 -0.46 -6.49
CA ASN A 124 -44.01 0.05 -7.74
C ASN A 124 -43.67 1.56 -7.65
N LEU A 125 -44.55 2.36 -7.05
CA LEU A 125 -44.31 3.79 -6.83
C LEU A 125 -43.06 4.02 -5.96
N VAL A 126 -42.96 3.32 -4.83
CA VAL A 126 -41.83 3.45 -3.90
C VAL A 126 -40.53 3.02 -4.56
N LEU A 127 -40.51 1.88 -5.26
CA LEU A 127 -39.32 1.39 -5.95
C LEU A 127 -38.87 2.34 -7.06
N SER A 128 -39.81 2.91 -7.82
CA SER A 128 -39.50 3.88 -8.87
C SER A 128 -38.87 5.16 -8.30
N PHE A 129 -39.39 5.66 -7.17
CA PHE A 129 -38.80 6.79 -6.48
C PHE A 129 -37.41 6.47 -5.92
N LEU A 130 -37.25 5.29 -5.31
CA LEU A 130 -35.95 4.82 -4.79
C LEU A 130 -34.90 4.77 -5.90
N ALA A 131 -35.26 4.20 -7.05
CA ALA A 131 -34.39 4.11 -8.22
C ALA A 131 -34.01 5.50 -8.76
N GLY A 132 -34.95 6.45 -8.79
CA GLY A 132 -34.68 7.83 -9.19
C GLY A 132 -33.71 8.56 -8.25
N PHE A 133 -33.76 8.27 -6.95
CA PHE A 133 -32.89 8.89 -5.96
C PHE A 133 -31.50 8.24 -5.84
N GLN A 134 -31.34 7.01 -6.36
CA GLN A 134 -30.06 6.30 -6.31
C GLN A 134 -28.95 7.02 -7.07
N ALA A 135 -29.20 7.51 -8.28
CA ALA A 135 -28.16 8.12 -9.12
C ALA A 135 -27.48 9.33 -8.47
N PRO A 136 -28.19 10.31 -7.87
CA PRO A 136 -27.57 11.40 -7.12
C PRO A 136 -26.80 10.96 -5.88
N ILE A 137 -27.30 10.00 -5.09
CA ILE A 137 -26.57 9.50 -3.91
C ILE A 137 -25.27 8.84 -4.35
N ILE A 138 -25.34 7.98 -5.36
CA ILE A 138 -24.17 7.29 -5.92
C ILE A 138 -23.18 8.34 -6.44
N LEU A 139 -23.66 9.34 -7.20
CA LEU A 139 -22.82 10.43 -7.73
C LEU A 139 -22.18 11.26 -6.62
N MET A 140 -22.89 11.56 -5.53
CA MET A 140 -22.32 12.25 -4.36
C MET A 140 -21.26 11.39 -3.67
N SER A 141 -21.50 10.08 -3.52
CA SER A 141 -20.53 9.16 -2.92
C SER A 141 -19.28 9.02 -3.79
N GLN A 142 -19.45 8.97 -5.12
CA GLN A 142 -18.38 8.89 -6.10
C GLN A 142 -17.58 10.18 -6.17
N ASN A 143 -18.23 11.34 -6.23
CA ASN A 143 -17.56 12.64 -6.24
C ASN A 143 -16.67 12.82 -5.00
N ARG A 144 -17.13 12.30 -3.85
CA ARG A 144 -16.36 12.34 -2.60
C ARG A 144 -15.20 11.33 -2.58
N GLN A 145 -15.36 10.14 -3.15
CA GLN A 145 -14.25 9.19 -3.34
C GLN A 145 -13.21 9.77 -4.29
N ALA A 146 -13.61 10.25 -5.47
CA ALA A 146 -12.72 10.86 -6.45
C ALA A 146 -11.91 12.05 -5.91
N ALA A 147 -12.50 12.85 -5.01
CA ALA A 147 -11.78 13.94 -4.34
C ALA A 147 -10.66 13.42 -3.41
N ARG A 148 -10.91 12.33 -2.68
CA ARG A 148 -9.90 11.67 -1.84
C ARG A 148 -8.83 11.01 -2.69
N ASP A 149 -9.23 10.23 -3.70
CA ASP A 149 -8.31 9.52 -4.59
C ASP A 149 -7.36 10.49 -5.31
N LYS A 150 -7.86 11.65 -5.73
CA LYS A 150 -7.03 12.71 -6.32
C LYS A 150 -6.01 13.26 -5.32
N HIS A 151 -6.42 13.47 -4.07
CA HIS A 151 -5.51 13.98 -3.04
C HIS A 151 -4.40 12.97 -2.71
N GLU A 152 -4.78 11.70 -2.53
CA GLU A 152 -3.83 10.60 -2.32
C GLU A 152 -2.85 10.46 -3.49
N SER A 153 -3.35 10.49 -4.73
CA SER A 153 -2.52 10.45 -5.93
C SER A 153 -1.51 11.61 -6.01
N MET A 154 -1.89 12.82 -5.58
CA MET A 154 -0.96 13.95 -5.55
C MET A 154 0.14 13.78 -4.49
N ILE A 155 -0.20 13.19 -3.33
CA ILE A 155 0.78 12.88 -2.28
C ILE A 155 1.75 11.82 -2.78
N ASP A 156 1.25 10.73 -3.36
CA ASP A 156 2.07 9.65 -3.88
C ASP A 156 3.03 10.16 -4.96
N PHE A 157 2.55 11.03 -5.85
CA PHE A 157 3.38 11.68 -6.85
C PHE A 157 4.51 12.49 -6.22
N ALA A 158 4.22 13.29 -5.19
CA ALA A 158 5.22 14.12 -4.51
C ALA A 158 6.27 13.27 -3.77
N ILE A 159 5.86 12.19 -3.11
CA ILE A 159 6.78 11.25 -2.44
C ILE A 159 7.69 10.58 -3.46
N ASN A 160 7.12 10.08 -4.56
CA ASN A 160 7.90 9.42 -5.60
C ASN A 160 8.90 10.38 -6.26
N TYR A 161 8.48 11.61 -6.52
CA TYR A 161 9.36 12.65 -7.07
C TYR A 161 10.52 12.99 -6.11
N GLN A 162 10.25 13.09 -4.81
CA GLN A 162 11.28 13.32 -3.80
C GLN A 162 12.28 12.15 -3.72
N ALA A 163 11.78 10.91 -3.73
CA ALA A 163 12.62 9.72 -3.73
C ALA A 163 13.52 9.63 -4.98
N GLU A 164 13.02 10.05 -6.14
CA GLU A 164 13.80 10.14 -7.37
C GLU A 164 14.94 11.17 -7.23
N GLN A 165 14.66 12.35 -6.66
CA GLN A 165 15.69 13.36 -6.43
C GLN A 165 16.77 12.88 -5.45
N GLU A 166 16.38 12.24 -4.35
CA GLU A 166 17.31 11.67 -3.37
C GLU A 166 18.19 10.58 -4.00
N ASN A 167 17.64 9.76 -4.90
CA ASN A 167 18.43 8.76 -5.64
C ASN A 167 19.47 9.42 -6.57
N VAL A 168 19.08 10.47 -7.30
CA VAL A 168 20.02 11.25 -8.12
C VAL A 168 21.12 11.87 -7.26
N GLU A 169 20.78 12.42 -6.09
CA GLU A 169 21.76 12.99 -5.17
C GLU A 169 22.73 11.93 -4.64
N MET A 170 22.23 10.76 -4.23
CA MET A 170 23.09 9.63 -3.82
C MET A 170 24.05 9.20 -4.94
N GLN A 171 23.57 9.10 -6.18
CA GLN A 171 24.44 8.78 -7.32
C GLN A 171 25.53 9.83 -7.55
N GLN A 172 25.22 11.12 -7.39
CA GLN A 172 26.20 12.19 -7.49
C GLN A 172 27.25 12.11 -6.38
N GLN A 173 26.85 11.75 -5.16
CA GLN A 173 27.76 11.56 -4.04
C GLN A 173 28.68 10.34 -4.27
N LEU A 174 28.14 9.22 -4.76
CA LEU A 174 28.93 8.04 -5.12
C LEU A 174 29.97 8.34 -6.20
N ASN A 175 29.57 9.01 -7.28
CA ASN A 175 30.49 9.41 -8.36
C ASN A 175 31.58 10.37 -7.86
N ARG A 176 31.24 11.26 -6.92
CA ARG A 176 32.22 12.17 -6.29
C ARG A 176 33.25 11.40 -5.48
N ILE A 177 32.82 10.43 -4.68
CA ILE A 177 33.72 9.56 -3.89
C ILE A 177 34.61 8.73 -4.83
N GLU A 178 34.06 8.15 -5.89
CA GLU A 178 34.83 7.42 -6.90
C GLU A 178 35.94 8.30 -7.50
N THR A 179 35.60 9.54 -7.87
CA THR A 179 36.58 10.49 -8.43
C THR A 179 37.69 10.80 -7.43
N MET A 180 37.35 11.06 -6.16
CA MET A 180 38.34 11.31 -5.10
C MET A 180 39.25 10.09 -4.87
N LEU A 181 38.72 8.87 -4.90
CA LEU A 181 39.52 7.65 -4.78
C LEU A 181 40.49 7.51 -5.95
N GLN A 182 40.04 7.78 -7.18
CA GLN A 182 40.92 7.76 -8.36
C GLN A 182 42.06 8.79 -8.25
N GLU A 183 41.77 10.01 -7.79
CA GLU A 183 42.81 11.03 -7.57
C GLU A 183 43.84 10.61 -6.51
N LEU A 184 43.39 10.03 -5.40
CA LEU A 184 44.29 9.54 -4.35
C LEU A 184 45.18 8.39 -4.84
N LEU A 185 44.61 7.47 -5.63
CA LEU A 185 45.37 6.37 -6.23
C LEU A 185 46.41 6.88 -7.23
N GLN A 186 46.06 7.88 -8.06
CA GLN A 186 47.02 8.52 -8.97
C GLN A 186 48.15 9.21 -8.20
N LYS A 187 47.82 9.98 -7.16
CA LYS A 187 48.82 10.67 -6.33
C LYS A 187 49.76 9.70 -5.60
N LYS A 188 49.29 8.52 -5.22
CA LYS A 188 50.13 7.47 -4.60
C LYS A 188 51.00 6.73 -5.63
N ALA A 189 50.59 6.69 -6.89
CA ALA A 189 51.32 6.02 -7.98
C ALA A 189 52.45 6.87 -8.60
N ASP A 190 52.53 8.17 -8.28
CA ASP A 190 53.61 9.07 -8.68
C ASP A 190 54.43 9.52 -7.44
N PRO A 191 55.40 8.71 -6.98
CA PRO A 191 56.29 9.09 -5.90
C PRO A 191 57.40 9.97 -6.48
N SER A 192 57.20 11.29 -6.44
CA SER A 192 58.30 12.24 -6.61
C SER A 192 59.41 12.02 -5.58
#